data_AF-A0AAU4YC03-F1
#
_entry.id   AF-A0AAU4YC03-F1
#
_cell.length_a   1.000
_cell.length_b   1.000
_cell.length_c   1.000
_cell.angle_alpha   90.00
_cell.angle_beta   90.00
_cell.angle_gamma   90.00
#
_symmetry.space_group_name_H-M   'P 1'
#
loop_
_entity.id
_entity.type
_entity.pdbx_description
1 polymer ?
#
loop_
_entity_poly.entity_id
_entity_poly.type
_entity_poly.pdbx_seq_one_letter_code
_entity_poly.pdbx_strand_id
1 'polypeptide(L)'
;MSLPAPPSTSRPTHCGSCSSKPPGTRSRPTASASRCCALLAHEYRVWGGYDRRGLVIRSPEPVDFHPDGKTVNVVPVGALSEAVAHTGVATRTVGVYPDARKAELRDALACAGVQRVVSLGGAGGMPPGPPHDGFYPLHRLVRWVNDE
;
A
#
# COMPACT_ATOMS: atom_id res chain seq x y z
N MET A 1 -35.54 22.91 -35.10
CA MET A 1 -34.58 21.93 -35.69
C MET A 1 -33.82 21.31 -34.54
N SER A 2 -34.22 20.10 -34.12
CA SER A 2 -33.61 19.39 -32.99
C SER A 2 -32.50 18.49 -33.52
N LEU A 3 -31.28 18.66 -33.00
CA LEU A 3 -30.14 17.80 -33.34
C LEU A 3 -30.30 16.43 -32.64
N PRO A 4 -29.94 15.32 -33.31
CA PRO A 4 -30.00 13.99 -32.70
C PRO A 4 -28.88 13.78 -31.68
N ALA A 5 -29.19 13.08 -30.59
CA ALA A 5 -28.24 12.70 -29.55
C ALA A 5 -27.18 11.69 -30.09
N PRO A 6 -25.91 11.76 -29.64
CA PRO A 6 -24.89 10.81 -30.06
C PRO A 6 -25.10 9.42 -29.44
N PRO A 7 -24.68 8.34 -30.13
CA PRO A 7 -24.86 6.97 -29.64
C PRO A 7 -23.97 6.70 -28.42
N SER A 8 -24.54 6.01 -27.43
CA SER A 8 -23.86 5.56 -26.22
C SER A 8 -22.80 4.50 -26.57
N THR A 9 -21.53 4.89 -26.55
CA THR A 9 -20.42 3.95 -26.65
C THR A 9 -20.14 3.36 -25.27
N SER A 10 -20.66 2.16 -25.00
CA SER A 10 -20.23 1.34 -23.89
C SER A 10 -18.79 0.91 -24.12
N ARG A 11 -17.81 1.59 -23.50
CA ARG A 11 -16.43 1.10 -23.43
C ARG A 11 -16.32 0.05 -22.33
N PRO A 12 -15.95 -1.21 -22.62
CA PRO A 12 -15.46 -2.10 -21.58
C PRO A 12 -13.96 -1.81 -21.41
N THR A 13 -13.60 -0.94 -20.46
CA THR A 13 -12.21 -0.88 -19.96
C THR A 13 -12.03 -1.92 -18.88
N HIS A 14 -12.05 -3.21 -19.26
CA HIS A 14 -11.41 -4.24 -18.46
C HIS A 14 -9.98 -4.40 -18.98
N CYS A 15 -9.03 -3.77 -18.27
CA CYS A 15 -7.61 -4.10 -18.42
C CYS A 15 -7.39 -5.49 -17.81
N GLY A 16 -7.36 -6.50 -18.68
CA GLY A 16 -7.26 -7.93 -18.34
C GLY A 16 -5.86 -8.38 -17.93
N SER A 17 -5.22 -7.73 -16.95
CA SER A 17 -4.00 -8.28 -16.33
C SER A 17 -3.74 -7.86 -14.88
N CYS A 18 -4.64 -7.14 -14.23
CA CYS A 18 -4.52 -6.86 -12.80
C CYS A 18 -5.08 -8.03 -11.97
N SER A 19 -4.38 -9.17 -11.97
CA SER A 19 -4.58 -10.24 -10.98
C SER A 19 -4.05 -9.81 -9.61
N SER A 20 -4.50 -8.65 -9.11
CA SER A 20 -4.44 -8.39 -7.68
C SER A 20 -5.60 -9.15 -7.07
N LYS A 21 -5.29 -10.09 -6.18
CA LYS A 21 -6.27 -10.75 -5.31
C LYS A 21 -7.24 -9.67 -4.82
N PRO A 22 -8.56 -9.81 -5.01
CA PRO A 22 -9.51 -8.81 -4.48
C PRO A 22 -9.18 -8.63 -2.99
N PRO A 23 -9.28 -7.41 -2.43
CA PRO A 23 -9.02 -7.21 -1.01
C PRO A 23 -10.07 -8.00 -0.23
N GLY A 24 -9.77 -9.28 0.02
CA GLY A 24 -10.52 -10.14 0.91
C GLY A 24 -10.56 -9.43 2.24
N THR A 25 -11.72 -9.44 2.89
CA THR A 25 -11.94 -8.84 4.20
C THR A 25 -10.93 -9.44 5.18
N ARG A 26 -9.75 -8.80 5.30
CA ARG A 26 -8.70 -9.19 6.23
C ARG A 26 -9.28 -9.05 7.63
N SER A 27 -9.41 -10.17 8.32
CA SER A 27 -9.97 -10.21 9.66
C SER A 27 -9.22 -9.25 10.60
N ARG A 28 -9.91 -8.62 11.56
CA ARG A 28 -9.24 -7.81 12.59
C ARG A 28 -8.28 -8.71 13.37
N PRO A 29 -7.06 -8.25 13.69
CA PRO A 29 -6.15 -9.02 14.52
C PRO A 29 -6.81 -9.28 15.87
N THR A 30 -7.04 -10.53 16.17
CA THR A 30 -7.44 -10.95 17.50
C THR A 30 -6.21 -11.40 18.26
N ALA A 31 -6.26 -11.31 19.60
CA ALA A 31 -5.25 -11.93 20.45
C ALA A 31 -5.07 -13.44 20.16
N SER A 32 -6.07 -14.10 19.56
CA SER A 32 -5.96 -15.49 19.10
C SER A 32 -5.00 -15.64 17.90
N ALA A 33 -5.01 -14.73 16.93
CA ALA A 33 -4.11 -14.80 15.76
C ALA A 33 -2.64 -14.66 16.18
N SER A 34 -2.34 -13.74 17.11
CA SER A 34 -0.99 -13.62 17.68
C SER A 34 -0.56 -14.88 18.44
N ARG A 35 -1.48 -15.52 19.17
CA ARG A 35 -1.23 -16.81 19.84
C ARG A 35 -0.99 -17.94 18.83
N CYS A 36 -1.75 -18.00 17.73
CA CYS A 36 -1.53 -18.99 16.67
C CYS A 36 -0.15 -18.85 16.03
N CYS A 37 0.32 -17.62 15.76
CA CYS A 37 1.68 -17.41 15.28
C CYS A 37 2.73 -17.87 16.32
N ALA A 38 2.49 -17.63 17.61
CA ALA A 38 3.40 -18.09 18.67
C ALA A 38 3.47 -19.63 18.79
N LEU A 39 2.41 -20.35 18.40
CA LEU A 39 2.40 -21.82 18.35
C LEU A 39 3.23 -22.39 17.18
N LEU A 40 3.47 -21.60 16.14
CA LEU A 40 4.29 -21.95 14.96
C LEU A 40 5.73 -21.40 15.06
N ALA A 41 6.31 -21.41 16.26
CA ALA A 41 7.54 -20.70 16.62
C ALA A 41 8.78 -20.99 15.75
N HIS A 42 8.81 -22.09 14.99
CA HIS A 42 9.90 -22.42 14.08
C HIS A 42 9.89 -21.57 12.80
N GLU A 43 8.72 -21.10 12.35
CA GLU A 43 8.54 -20.28 11.14
C GLU A 43 8.24 -18.81 11.50
N TYR A 44 7.51 -18.61 12.60
CA TYR A 44 7.05 -17.29 13.06
C TYR A 44 7.76 -16.87 14.33
N ARG A 45 8.25 -15.62 14.35
CA ARG A 45 8.81 -15.02 15.57
C ARG A 45 7.99 -13.81 15.97
N VAL A 46 7.54 -13.78 17.22
CA VAL A 46 6.67 -12.74 17.74
C VAL A 46 7.37 -12.02 18.88
N TRP A 47 7.34 -10.68 18.87
CA TRP A 47 7.81 -9.84 19.96
C TRP A 47 6.68 -8.94 20.46
N GLY A 48 6.57 -8.80 21.78
CA GLY A 48 5.50 -8.04 22.41
C GLY A 48 4.20 -8.84 22.50
N GLY A 49 3.10 -8.12 22.70
CA GLY A 49 1.78 -8.70 22.88
C GLY A 49 0.70 -7.80 22.33
N TYR A 50 -0.50 -8.35 22.20
CA TYR A 50 -1.67 -7.59 21.77
C TYR A 50 -2.29 -6.80 22.95
N ASP A 51 -1.46 -5.99 23.61
CA ASP A 51 -1.75 -5.25 24.85
C ASP A 51 -1.67 -3.72 24.66
N ARG A 52 -1.68 -3.27 23.39
CA ARG A 52 -1.52 -1.87 22.96
C ARG A 52 -0.12 -1.27 23.19
N ARG A 53 0.88 -2.04 23.64
CA ARG A 53 2.29 -1.58 23.71
C ARG A 53 3.02 -1.74 22.39
N GLY A 54 2.62 -2.72 21.60
CA GLY A 54 3.19 -2.96 20.27
C GLY A 54 3.41 -4.45 20.04
N LEU A 55 3.27 -4.86 18.78
CA LEU A 55 3.43 -6.25 18.37
C LEU A 55 4.28 -6.29 17.10
N VAL A 56 5.38 -7.05 17.13
CA VAL A 56 6.19 -7.33 15.94
C VAL A 56 6.07 -8.80 15.60
N ILE A 57 5.82 -9.11 14.33
CA ILE A 57 5.69 -10.49 13.85
C ILE A 57 6.61 -10.65 12.66
N ARG A 58 7.60 -11.52 12.76
CA ARG A 58 8.39 -11.97 11.62
C ARG A 58 7.77 -13.24 11.07
N SER A 59 7.45 -13.23 9.79
CA SER A 59 6.81 -14.34 9.08
C SER A 59 7.41 -14.50 7.68
N PRO A 60 7.36 -15.71 7.08
CA PRO A 60 7.83 -15.90 5.69
C PRO A 60 6.95 -15.19 4.66
N GLU A 61 5.66 -14.96 4.99
CA GLU A 61 4.70 -14.27 4.14
C GLU A 61 3.93 -13.19 4.91
N PRO A 62 3.34 -12.17 4.24
CA PRO A 62 2.52 -11.16 4.89
C PRO A 62 1.32 -11.77 5.63
N VAL A 63 1.04 -11.30 6.86
CA VAL A 63 -0.13 -11.73 7.62
C VAL A 63 -1.45 -11.24 7.01
N ASP A 64 -2.50 -12.04 7.17
CA ASP A 64 -3.84 -11.80 6.63
C ASP A 64 -4.75 -10.94 7.52
N PHE A 65 -4.22 -10.33 8.58
CA PHE A 65 -4.97 -9.43 9.46
C PHE A 65 -4.45 -7.99 9.38
N HIS A 66 -5.35 -7.03 9.56
CA HIS A 66 -5.01 -5.61 9.47
C HIS A 66 -4.36 -5.11 10.77
N PRO A 67 -3.08 -4.72 10.79
CA PRO A 67 -2.43 -4.27 12.02
C PRO A 67 -3.15 -3.04 12.61
N ASP A 68 -3.58 -3.10 13.88
CA ASP A 68 -4.35 -2.03 14.56
C ASP A 68 -3.47 -0.81 14.93
N GLY A 69 -2.69 -0.29 13.98
CA GLY A 69 -1.82 0.89 14.12
C GLY A 69 -0.59 0.70 15.03
N LYS A 70 -0.50 -0.42 15.73
CA LYS A 70 0.60 -0.77 16.66
C LYS A 70 1.21 -2.14 16.39
N THR A 71 1.01 -2.65 15.19
CA THR A 71 1.53 -3.96 14.79
C THR A 71 2.39 -3.82 13.55
N VAL A 72 3.57 -4.43 13.60
CA VAL A 72 4.53 -4.47 12.49
C VAL A 72 4.68 -5.91 12.06
N ASN A 73 4.47 -6.18 10.77
CA ASN A 73 4.86 -7.44 10.15
C ASN A 73 6.23 -7.25 9.46
N VAL A 74 7.16 -8.16 9.71
CA VAL A 74 8.48 -8.23 9.11
C VAL A 74 8.56 -9.47 8.21
N VAL A 75 8.56 -9.26 6.90
CA VAL A 75 8.76 -10.32 5.90
C VAL A 75 10.20 -10.25 5.39
N PRO A 76 11.03 -11.29 5.58
CA PRO A 76 12.37 -11.33 5.00
C PRO A 76 12.29 -11.59 3.49
N VAL A 77 13.09 -10.87 2.72
CA VAL A 77 13.25 -11.05 1.27
C VAL A 77 14.72 -11.25 0.92
N GLY A 78 15.00 -11.97 -0.16
CA GLY A 78 16.37 -12.20 -0.64
C GLY A 78 16.96 -10.97 -1.33
N ALA A 79 16.11 -10.17 -1.98
CA ALA A 79 16.47 -8.91 -2.62
C ALA A 79 15.40 -7.84 -2.43
N LEU A 80 15.79 -6.55 -2.45
CA LEU A 80 14.84 -5.44 -2.30
C LEU A 80 13.76 -5.41 -3.39
N SER A 81 14.07 -5.87 -4.60
CA SER A 81 13.12 -5.95 -5.71
C SER A 81 11.97 -6.93 -5.44
N GLU A 82 12.22 -8.00 -4.68
CA GLU A 82 11.18 -8.98 -4.33
C GLU A 82 10.10 -8.36 -3.44
N ALA A 83 10.43 -7.33 -2.66
CA ALA A 83 9.48 -6.64 -1.80
C ALA A 83 8.36 -5.93 -2.58
N VAL A 84 8.56 -5.62 -3.87
CA VAL A 84 7.54 -5.00 -4.73
C VAL A 84 6.28 -5.87 -4.81
N ALA A 85 6.43 -7.20 -4.79
CA ALA A 85 5.31 -8.14 -4.84
C ALA A 85 4.38 -8.07 -3.61
N HIS A 86 4.84 -7.47 -2.52
CA HIS A 86 4.04 -7.23 -1.31
C HIS A 86 3.34 -5.86 -1.30
N THR A 87 3.46 -5.09 -2.38
CA THR A 87 2.88 -3.75 -2.50
C THR A 87 1.74 -3.73 -3.52
N GLY A 88 0.92 -2.68 -3.47
CA GLY A 88 -0.20 -2.50 -4.39
C GLY A 88 -0.83 -1.12 -4.28
N VAL A 89 -2.00 -0.95 -4.90
CA VAL A 89 -2.84 0.27 -4.79
C VAL A 89 -3.25 0.62 -3.34
N ALA A 90 -3.26 -0.38 -2.45
CA ALA A 90 -3.52 -0.19 -1.03
C ALA A 90 -2.29 0.29 -0.23
N THR A 91 -1.11 0.32 -0.87
CA THR A 91 0.15 0.74 -0.23
C THR A 91 0.36 2.23 -0.40
N ARG A 92 0.05 3.00 0.66
CA ARG A 92 0.20 4.46 0.65
C ARG A 92 1.65 4.93 0.57
N THR A 93 2.55 4.36 1.35
CA THR A 93 3.95 4.83 1.40
C THR A 93 4.89 3.66 1.61
N VAL A 94 5.98 3.65 0.84
CA VAL A 94 7.10 2.73 0.99
C VAL A 94 8.32 3.53 1.41
N GLY A 95 8.90 3.19 2.56
CA GLY A 95 10.19 3.68 3.00
C GLY A 95 11.30 2.75 2.54
N VAL A 96 12.34 3.28 1.91
CA VAL A 96 13.47 2.49 1.39
C VAL A 96 14.74 2.89 2.13
N TYR A 97 15.54 1.89 2.48
CA TYR A 97 16.90 2.06 2.98
C TYR A 97 17.84 1.02 2.34
N PRO A 98 19.08 1.39 1.97
CA PRO A 98 19.61 2.75 1.99
C PRO A 98 19.01 3.63 0.88
N ASP A 99 19.04 4.95 1.08
CA ASP A 99 18.37 5.94 0.22
C ASP A 99 18.74 5.85 -1.26
N ALA A 100 19.99 5.48 -1.55
CA ALA A 100 20.49 5.29 -2.91
C ALA A 100 19.68 4.26 -3.71
N ARG A 101 19.10 3.25 -3.04
CA ARG A 101 18.34 2.17 -3.69
C ARG A 101 16.93 2.59 -4.12
N LYS A 102 16.46 3.79 -3.73
CA LYS A 102 15.14 4.30 -4.17
C LYS A 102 15.02 4.39 -5.68
N ALA A 103 16.08 4.81 -6.36
CA ALA A 103 16.08 4.98 -7.81
C ALA A 103 15.82 3.66 -8.55
N GLU A 104 16.31 2.54 -8.00
CA GLU A 104 16.16 1.20 -8.58
C GLU A 104 14.74 0.63 -8.40
N LEU A 105 14.04 1.05 -7.34
CA LEU A 105 12.74 0.48 -6.98
C LEU A 105 11.55 1.36 -7.36
N ARG A 106 11.74 2.69 -7.46
CA ARG A 106 10.64 3.65 -7.56
C ARG A 106 9.70 3.39 -8.73
N ASP A 107 10.22 2.96 -9.89
CA ASP A 107 9.43 2.77 -11.10
C ASP A 107 8.57 1.49 -10.95
N ALA A 108 9.16 0.41 -10.46
CA ALA A 108 8.44 -0.84 -10.18
C ALA A 108 7.36 -0.64 -9.09
N LEU A 109 7.68 0.10 -8.04
CA LEU A 109 6.73 0.44 -6.97
C LEU A 109 5.57 1.32 -7.50
N ALA A 110 5.88 2.33 -8.33
CA ALA A 110 4.86 3.18 -8.95
C ALA A 110 3.94 2.36 -9.86
N CYS A 111 4.49 1.46 -10.68
CA CYS A 111 3.71 0.53 -11.50
C CYS A 111 2.83 -0.41 -10.68
N ALA A 112 3.26 -0.80 -9.48
CA ALA A 112 2.45 -1.60 -8.56
C ALA A 112 1.30 -0.79 -7.90
N GLY A 113 1.28 0.53 -8.04
CA GLY A 113 0.27 1.41 -7.45
C GLY A 113 0.66 2.02 -6.10
N VAL A 114 1.94 1.95 -5.73
CA VAL A 114 2.47 2.68 -4.56
C VAL A 114 2.39 4.17 -4.82
N GLN A 115 1.85 4.91 -3.85
CA GLN A 115 1.60 6.34 -4.04
C GLN A 115 2.77 7.24 -3.64
N ARG A 116 3.63 6.77 -2.74
CA ARG A 116 4.80 7.53 -2.31
C ARG A 116 5.98 6.63 -1.96
N VAL A 117 7.14 6.99 -2.48
CA VAL A 117 8.42 6.35 -2.15
C VAL A 117 9.29 7.37 -1.41
N VAL A 118 9.64 7.06 -0.16
CA VAL A 118 10.43 7.93 0.72
C VAL A 118 11.68 7.21 1.22
N SER A 119 12.62 7.98 1.76
CA SER A 119 13.68 7.43 2.60
C SER A 119 13.08 6.84 3.87
N LEU A 120 13.59 5.72 4.37
CA LEU A 120 13.07 5.08 5.59
C LEU A 120 13.02 6.11 6.75
N GLY A 121 11.89 6.16 7.46
CA GLY A 121 11.60 7.19 8.47
C GLY A 121 10.86 8.43 7.94
N GLY A 122 10.88 8.69 6.63
CA GLY A 122 10.20 9.83 6.00
C GLY A 122 8.68 9.68 5.86
N ALA A 123 8.08 8.58 6.35
CA ALA A 123 6.66 8.31 6.17
C ALA A 123 5.76 9.35 6.88
N GLY A 124 6.21 9.92 8.00
CA GLY A 124 5.44 10.93 8.76
C GLY A 124 5.51 12.34 8.19
N GLY A 125 6.55 12.68 7.42
CA GLY A 125 6.72 14.01 6.83
C GLY A 125 6.03 14.11 5.48
N MET A 126 4.83 14.68 5.43
CA MET A 126 4.16 15.04 4.18
C MET A 126 4.06 16.57 4.09
N PRO A 127 4.69 17.21 3.09
CA PRO A 127 4.46 18.64 2.86
C PRO A 127 3.00 18.87 2.40
N PRO A 128 2.41 20.05 2.64
CA PRO A 128 1.05 20.37 2.21
C PRO A 128 0.95 20.48 0.68
N GLY A 129 -0.18 20.02 0.13
CA GLY A 129 -0.53 20.21 -1.28
C GLY A 129 -0.25 19.09 -2.30
N PRO A 130 0.63 18.08 -2.08
CA PRO A 130 0.81 17.02 -3.06
C PRO A 130 -0.42 16.10 -3.11
N PRO A 131 -0.60 15.35 -4.21
CA PRO A 131 -1.62 14.31 -4.29
C PRO A 131 -1.47 13.30 -3.16
N HIS A 132 -2.59 12.87 -2.59
CA HIS A 132 -2.61 11.98 -1.44
C HIS A 132 -3.76 10.99 -1.56
N ASP A 133 -3.48 9.69 -1.45
CA ASP A 133 -4.49 8.63 -1.57
C ASP A 133 -5.30 8.69 -2.88
N GLY A 134 -4.65 9.13 -3.96
CA GLY A 134 -5.29 9.35 -5.28
C GLY A 134 -6.16 10.61 -5.34
N PHE A 135 -6.24 11.39 -4.26
CA PHE A 135 -6.90 12.68 -4.23
C PHE A 135 -5.96 13.80 -4.66
N TYR A 136 -6.53 14.82 -5.29
CA TYR A 136 -5.90 16.09 -5.61
C TYR A 136 -6.60 17.20 -4.81
N PRO A 137 -6.33 17.34 -3.49
CA PRO A 137 -7.18 18.15 -2.61
C PRO A 137 -7.21 19.62 -3.03
N LEU A 138 -6.07 20.15 -3.47
CA LEU A 138 -5.97 21.54 -3.90
C LEU A 138 -6.63 21.83 -5.25
N HIS A 139 -6.73 20.84 -6.14
CA HIS A 139 -7.34 21.04 -7.46
C HIS A 139 -8.82 21.43 -7.38
N ARG A 140 -9.51 21.06 -6.28
CA ARG A 140 -10.90 21.43 -6.02
C ARG A 140 -11.07 22.86 -5.50
N LEU A 141 -9.97 23.51 -5.09
CA LEU A 141 -9.98 24.84 -4.48
C LEU A 141 -9.50 25.93 -5.45
N VAL A 142 -9.20 25.58 -6.70
CA VAL A 142 -8.68 26.49 -7.72
C VAL A 142 -9.57 26.51 -8.95
N ARG A 143 -9.67 27.68 -9.60
CA ARG A 143 -10.28 27.83 -10.92
C ARG A 143 -9.16 27.76 -11.96
N TRP A 144 -9.19 26.73 -12.81
CA TRP A 144 -8.32 26.67 -13.98
C TRP A 144 -8.88 27.57 -15.08
N VAL A 145 -8.06 28.48 -15.59
CA VAL A 145 -8.35 29.34 -16.75
C VAL A 145 -7.17 29.20 -17.70
N ASN A 146 -7.45 28.90 -18.97
CA ASN A 146 -6.49 28.90 -20.06
C ASN A 146 -6.99 29.94 -21.08
N ASP A 147 -6.07 30.75 -21.61
CA ASP A 147 -6.32 31.78 -22.61
C ASP A 147 -5.44 31.48 -23.83
N GLU A 148 -5.83 30.43 -24.56
CA GLU A 148 -5.27 29.94 -25.83
C GLU A 148 -6.40 29.60 -26.81
#